data_AF-A0A2N2NC05-F1
#
_entry.id   AF-A0A2N2NC05-F1
#
_cell.length_a   1.000
_cell.length_b   1.000
_cell.length_c   1.000
_cell.angle_alpha   90.00
_cell.angle_beta   90.00
_cell.angle_gamma   90.00
#
_symmetry.space_group_name_H-M   'P 1'
#
loop_
_entity.id
_entity.type
_entity.pdbx_description
1 polymer ?
#
loop_
_entity_poly.entity_id
_entity_poly.type
_entity_poly.pdbx_seq_one_letter_code
_entity_poly.pdbx_strand_id
1 'polypeptide(L)'
;HGILSLLGAAAKTNPLLPVQVLESTAFINLATVVSIGSKAKSGTVVLKARLQTAAGKVRELNIKQGELASLPLAFGETAVLMLKPETKVNIADIETGKEPIKVRGGVCGLVFDTRGRPLTLPKEQVHRLAMLDRWSKPSNQ
;
A
#
# COMPACT_ATOMS: atom_id res chain seq x y z
N HIS A 1 20.98 0.81 14.50
CA HIS A 1 20.71 0.27 13.15
C HIS A 1 21.17 -1.20 13.12
N GLY A 2 20.31 -2.15 12.77
CA GLY A 2 20.67 -3.59 12.74
C GLY A 2 19.74 -4.54 13.50
N ILE A 3 18.67 -4.04 14.13
CA ILE A 3 17.75 -4.90 14.89
C ILE A 3 17.00 -5.90 13.98
N LEU A 4 16.65 -5.53 12.75
CA LEU A 4 15.98 -6.42 11.77
C LEU A 4 16.80 -7.68 11.44
N SER A 5 18.10 -7.52 11.15
CA SER A 5 18.97 -8.66 10.85
C SER A 5 19.18 -9.55 12.07
N LEU A 6 19.30 -8.95 13.26
CA LEU A 6 19.37 -9.68 14.53
C LEU A 6 18.08 -10.46 14.82
N LEU A 7 16.90 -9.86 14.62
CA LEU A 7 15.62 -10.56 14.75
C LEU A 7 15.51 -11.72 13.77
N GLY A 8 15.97 -11.55 12.52
CA GLY A 8 16.02 -12.64 11.54
C GLY A 8 16.92 -13.80 11.97
N ALA A 9 18.08 -13.53 12.56
CA ALA A 9 18.95 -14.56 13.11
C ALA A 9 18.31 -15.25 14.33
N ALA A 10 17.73 -14.48 15.25
CA ALA A 10 17.07 -14.97 16.46
C ALA A 10 15.77 -15.73 16.19
N ALA A 11 15.11 -15.50 15.05
CA ALA A 11 13.88 -16.20 14.67
C ALA A 11 14.05 -17.73 14.63
N LYS A 12 15.26 -18.23 14.34
CA LYS A 12 15.57 -19.66 14.35
C LYS A 12 15.50 -20.28 15.75
N THR A 13 15.82 -19.51 16.78
CA THR A 13 15.86 -19.97 18.18
C THR A 13 14.59 -19.58 18.95
N ASN A 14 14.02 -18.42 18.63
CA ASN A 14 12.77 -17.92 19.21
C ASN A 14 11.93 -17.25 18.11
N PRO A 15 11.02 -17.99 17.46
CA PRO A 15 10.18 -17.46 16.39
C PRO A 15 9.20 -16.36 16.82
N LEU A 16 8.88 -16.26 18.12
CA LEU A 16 7.95 -15.25 18.63
C LEU A 16 8.61 -13.89 18.85
N LEU A 17 9.93 -13.86 19.12
CA LEU A 17 10.65 -12.61 19.39
C LEU A 17 10.55 -11.60 18.23
N PRO A 18 10.72 -11.96 16.95
CA PRO A 18 10.51 -11.03 15.83
C PRO A 18 9.10 -10.46 15.81
N VAL A 19 8.07 -11.28 16.03
CA VAL A 19 6.67 -10.84 16.02
C VAL A 19 6.43 -9.82 17.13
N GLN A 20 6.84 -10.14 18.35
CA GLN A 20 6.69 -9.25 19.51
C GLN A 20 7.42 -7.91 19.32
N VAL A 21 8.64 -7.94 18.76
CA VAL A 21 9.41 -6.71 18.52
C VAL A 21 8.83 -5.90 17.35
N LEU A 22 8.29 -6.54 16.32
CA LEU A 22 7.57 -5.87 15.23
C LEU A 22 6.26 -5.21 15.70
N GLU A 23 5.61 -5.79 16.71
CA GLU A 23 4.40 -5.23 17.35
C GLU A 23 4.72 -4.17 18.41
N SER A 24 5.99 -4.04 18.81
CA SER A 24 6.45 -3.04 19.78
C SER A 24 6.70 -1.67 19.13
N THR A 25 7.16 -0.70 19.92
CA THR A 25 7.59 0.62 19.45
C THR A 25 8.98 0.64 18.80
N ALA A 26 9.66 -0.50 18.71
CA ALA A 26 10.97 -0.61 18.06
C ALA A 26 10.91 -0.27 16.56
N PHE A 27 9.73 -0.36 15.94
CA PHE A 27 9.48 0.04 14.56
C PHE A 27 8.32 1.01 14.48
N ILE A 28 8.45 1.99 13.59
CA ILE A 28 7.34 2.86 13.23
C ILE A 28 6.64 2.28 12.00
N ASN A 29 5.33 2.06 12.10
CA ASN A 29 4.54 1.66 10.94
C ASN A 29 4.42 2.85 9.97
N LEU A 30 5.09 2.77 8.83
CA LEU A 30 5.06 3.82 7.82
C LEU A 30 3.72 3.87 7.11
N ALA A 31 3.19 2.73 6.66
CA ALA A 31 1.89 2.65 6.00
C ALA A 31 1.40 1.21 5.95
N THR A 32 0.08 1.03 5.91
CA THR A 32 -0.49 -0.18 5.29
C THR A 32 -0.41 -0.01 3.77
N VAL A 33 0.15 -1.00 3.09
CA VAL A 33 0.32 -0.97 1.63
C VAL A 33 -0.53 -2.05 0.97
N VAL A 34 -1.40 -1.67 0.05
CA VAL A 34 -2.15 -2.57 -0.82
C VAL A 34 -1.45 -2.64 -2.17
N SER A 35 -0.71 -3.73 -2.39
CA SER A 35 -0.04 -3.97 -3.68
C SER A 35 -0.97 -4.66 -4.66
N ILE A 36 -1.10 -4.09 -5.85
CA ILE A 36 -2.10 -4.50 -6.84
C ILE A 36 -1.38 -4.83 -8.15
N GLY A 37 -1.48 -6.09 -8.57
CA GLY A 37 -1.05 -6.53 -9.89
C GLY A 37 -2.15 -6.34 -10.92
N SER A 38 -1.82 -5.78 -12.08
CA SER A 38 -2.72 -5.71 -13.24
C SER A 38 -1.91 -5.78 -14.54
N LYS A 39 -2.56 -6.24 -15.61
CA LYS A 39 -2.03 -6.20 -16.98
C LYS A 39 -2.54 -4.98 -17.77
N ALA A 40 -3.26 -4.07 -17.12
CA ALA A 40 -3.76 -2.85 -17.76
C ALA A 40 -2.61 -1.95 -18.25
N LYS A 41 -2.92 -1.04 -19.18
CA LYS A 41 -1.96 -0.04 -19.63
C LYS A 41 -1.72 1.00 -18.53
N SER A 42 -0.52 1.56 -18.48
CA SER A 42 -0.21 2.66 -17.55
C SER A 42 -1.24 3.79 -17.68
N GLY A 43 -1.72 4.31 -16.55
CA GLY A 43 -2.73 5.37 -16.50
C GLY A 43 -4.19 4.88 -16.57
N THR A 44 -4.46 3.62 -16.90
CA THR A 44 -5.81 3.05 -16.83
C THR A 44 -6.25 2.92 -15.36
N VAL A 45 -7.46 3.37 -15.03
CA VAL A 45 -8.04 3.13 -13.68
C VAL A 45 -8.24 1.63 -13.49
N VAL A 46 -7.58 1.04 -12.49
CA VAL A 46 -7.62 -0.41 -12.22
C VAL A 46 -8.49 -0.75 -11.02
N LEU A 47 -8.65 0.19 -10.08
CA LEU A 47 -9.31 -0.04 -8.80
C LEU A 47 -9.96 1.26 -8.30
N LYS A 48 -11.16 1.18 -7.74
CA LYS A 48 -11.73 2.22 -6.89
C LYS A 48 -11.66 1.78 -5.45
N ALA A 49 -11.05 2.60 -4.60
CA ALA A 49 -10.95 2.35 -3.17
C ALA A 49 -11.90 3.28 -2.42
N ARG A 50 -12.62 2.74 -1.44
CA ARG A 50 -13.47 3.50 -0.50
C ARG A 50 -13.04 3.16 0.92
N LEU A 51 -12.58 4.16 1.66
CA LEU A 51 -12.11 4.05 3.03
C LEU A 51 -13.12 4.72 3.96
N GLN A 52 -13.60 3.99 4.96
CA GLN A 52 -14.51 4.48 5.98
C GLN A 52 -13.87 4.34 7.36
N THR A 53 -13.59 5.47 8.01
CA THR A 53 -13.04 5.50 9.39
C THR A 53 -14.10 5.11 10.42
N ALA A 54 -13.67 4.73 11.63
CA ALA A 54 -14.60 4.46 12.74
C ALA A 54 -15.48 5.69 13.11
N ALA A 55 -14.98 6.90 12.87
CA ALA A 55 -15.71 8.15 13.04
C ALA A 55 -16.73 8.44 11.92
N GLY A 56 -16.85 7.54 10.93
CA GLY A 56 -17.80 7.68 9.82
C GLY A 56 -17.29 8.54 8.65
N LYS A 57 -16.10 9.14 8.73
CA LYS A 57 -15.49 9.86 7.60
C LYS A 57 -15.20 8.90 6.46
N VAL A 58 -15.73 9.20 5.28
CA VAL A 58 -15.55 8.42 4.05
C VAL A 58 -14.60 9.17 3.11
N ARG A 59 -13.70 8.43 2.47
CA ARG A 59 -12.85 8.92 1.37
C ARG A 59 -12.84 7.92 0.23
N GLU A 60 -12.82 8.41 -1.00
CA GLU A 60 -12.79 7.57 -2.20
C GLU A 60 -11.65 7.98 -3.12
N LEU A 61 -11.07 7.01 -3.82
CA LEU A 61 -9.96 7.24 -4.73
C LEU A 61 -10.01 6.28 -5.93
N ASN A 62 -9.88 6.84 -7.13
CA ASN A 62 -9.65 6.07 -8.35
C ASN A 62 -8.14 5.86 -8.51
N ILE A 63 -7.71 4.61 -8.53
CA ILE A 63 -6.30 4.23 -8.60
C ILE A 63 -6.00 3.73 -10.01
N LYS A 64 -5.02 4.35 -10.66
CA LYS A 64 -4.53 4.05 -12.01
C LYS A 64 -3.37 3.07 -11.96
N GLN A 65 -3.18 2.32 -13.04
CA GLN A 65 -2.01 1.47 -13.23
C GLN A 65 -0.74 2.32 -13.32
N GLY A 66 0.32 1.89 -12.64
CA GLY A 66 1.64 2.53 -12.74
C GLY A 66 1.90 3.64 -11.72
N GLU A 67 1.10 3.76 -10.66
CA GLU A 67 1.22 4.85 -9.68
C GLU A 67 1.42 4.36 -8.24
N LEU A 68 1.81 5.30 -7.38
CA LEU A 68 1.70 5.18 -5.93
C LEU A 68 0.62 6.16 -5.48
N ALA A 69 -0.40 5.64 -4.81
CA ALA A 69 -1.48 6.46 -4.31
C ALA A 69 -1.73 6.32 -2.84
N SER A 70 -2.28 7.35 -2.19
CA SER A 70 -2.44 7.36 -0.75
C SER A 70 -3.78 7.94 -0.33
N LEU A 71 -4.44 7.26 0.61
CA LEU A 71 -5.51 7.83 1.40
C LEU A 71 -4.99 8.14 2.81
N PRO A 72 -5.24 9.34 3.35
CA PRO A 72 -4.82 9.66 4.71
C PRO A 72 -5.67 8.87 5.71
N LEU A 73 -4.97 8.22 6.64
CA LEU A 73 -5.49 7.47 7.78
C LEU A 73 -4.46 7.66 8.90
N ALA A 74 -4.85 8.26 10.02
CA ALA A 74 -3.87 8.69 11.01
C ALA A 74 -3.12 7.49 11.63
N PHE A 75 -1.91 7.74 12.14
CA PHE A 75 -1.11 6.69 12.77
C PHE A 75 -1.91 6.00 13.89
N GLY A 76 -2.15 4.71 13.71
CA GLY A 76 -2.89 3.87 14.64
C GLY A 76 -4.41 3.89 14.51
N GLU A 77 -4.98 4.79 13.71
CA GLU A 77 -6.40 4.84 13.38
C GLU A 77 -6.80 3.59 12.58
N THR A 78 -7.99 3.05 12.84
CA THR A 78 -8.52 1.90 12.09
C THR A 78 -9.68 2.32 11.20
N ALA A 79 -9.79 1.66 10.06
CA ALA A 79 -10.82 1.93 9.05
C ALA A 79 -11.21 0.65 8.30
N VAL A 80 -12.36 0.73 7.63
CA VAL A 80 -12.86 -0.29 6.72
C VAL A 80 -12.58 0.14 5.29
N LEU A 81 -11.86 -0.69 4.55
CA LEU A 81 -11.48 -0.49 3.16
C LEU A 81 -12.33 -1.40 2.26
N MET A 82 -13.04 -0.80 1.32
CA MET A 82 -13.74 -1.49 0.24
C MET A 82 -12.98 -1.28 -1.06
N LEU A 83 -12.75 -2.37 -1.79
CA LEU A 83 -12.01 -2.39 -3.05
C LEU A 83 -12.92 -2.86 -4.18
N LYS A 84 -13.13 -2.01 -5.18
CA LYS A 84 -13.90 -2.32 -6.38
C LYS A 84 -12.99 -2.32 -7.61
N PRO A 85 -12.65 -3.50 -8.16
CA PRO A 85 -11.89 -3.58 -9.40
C PRO A 85 -12.64 -2.97 -10.58
N GLU A 86 -11.93 -2.22 -11.42
CA GLU A 86 -12.42 -1.72 -12.71
C GLU A 86 -11.79 -2.53 -13.88
N THR A 87 -10.77 -3.33 -13.58
CA THR A 87 -10.13 -4.27 -14.51
C THR A 87 -9.81 -5.57 -13.77
N LYS A 88 -9.30 -6.60 -14.47
CA LYS A 88 -8.75 -7.78 -13.80
C LYS A 88 -7.49 -7.40 -13.03
N VAL A 89 -7.59 -7.48 -11.70
CA VAL A 89 -6.49 -7.22 -10.77
C VAL A 89 -6.18 -8.46 -9.95
N ASN A 90 -4.97 -8.50 -9.38
CA ASN A 90 -4.53 -9.49 -8.42
C ASN A 90 -4.02 -8.78 -7.17
N ILE A 91 -4.57 -9.11 -6.02
CA ILE A 91 -4.12 -8.64 -4.71
C ILE A 91 -3.87 -9.91 -3.89
N ALA A 92 -2.66 -10.07 -3.36
CA ALA A 92 -2.30 -11.28 -2.62
C ALA A 92 -3.25 -11.48 -1.44
N ASP A 93 -3.75 -12.71 -1.29
CA ASP A 93 -4.58 -13.17 -0.17
C ASP A 93 -5.88 -12.36 0.04
N ILE A 94 -6.35 -11.65 -0.99
CA ILE A 94 -7.58 -10.85 -0.96
C ILE A 94 -8.42 -11.15 -2.19
N GLU A 95 -9.62 -11.68 -1.96
CA GLU A 95 -10.65 -11.76 -3.00
C GLU A 95 -11.34 -10.40 -3.15
N THR A 96 -11.01 -9.69 -4.22
CA THR A 96 -11.57 -8.36 -4.48
C THR A 96 -13.07 -8.39 -4.76
N GLY A 97 -13.81 -7.40 -4.25
CA GLY A 97 -15.25 -7.23 -4.51
C GLY A 97 -16.18 -8.06 -3.62
N LYS A 98 -15.67 -8.78 -2.62
CA LYS A 98 -16.47 -9.56 -1.67
C LYS A 98 -16.58 -8.87 -0.31
N GLU A 99 -15.50 -8.87 0.46
CA GLU A 99 -15.53 -8.44 1.86
C GLU A 99 -14.75 -7.15 2.11
N PRO A 100 -15.28 -6.24 2.95
CA PRO A 100 -14.51 -5.10 3.42
C PRO A 100 -13.32 -5.53 4.28
N ILE A 101 -12.19 -4.85 4.11
CA ILE A 101 -10.92 -5.17 4.77
C ILE A 101 -10.68 -4.18 5.90
N LYS A 102 -10.39 -4.66 7.11
CA LYS A 102 -9.95 -3.80 8.20
C LYS A 102 -8.49 -3.41 7.98
N VAL A 103 -8.21 -2.11 7.99
CA VAL A 103 -6.87 -1.55 7.82
C VAL A 103 -6.52 -0.60 8.97
N ARG A 104 -5.22 -0.35 9.17
CA ARG A 104 -4.69 0.55 10.19
C ARG A 104 -3.76 1.58 9.56
N GLY A 105 -3.84 2.85 9.98
CA GLY A 105 -2.99 3.91 9.44
C GLY A 105 -1.56 3.82 9.96
N GLY A 106 -0.60 4.07 9.08
CA GLY A 106 0.78 4.41 9.43
C GLY A 106 1.01 5.92 9.33
N VAL A 107 2.26 6.37 9.48
CA VAL A 107 2.64 7.79 9.35
C VAL A 107 2.33 8.38 7.96
N CYS A 108 2.41 7.56 6.91
CA CYS A 108 2.04 7.89 5.54
C CYS A 108 0.61 7.43 5.17
N GLY A 109 -0.18 6.97 6.14
CA GLY A 109 -1.57 6.52 5.91
C GLY A 109 -1.69 5.15 5.25
N LEU A 110 -2.64 5.04 4.32
CA LEU A 110 -2.91 3.84 3.52
C LEU A 110 -2.40 4.09 2.09
N VAL A 111 -1.51 3.24 1.60
CA VAL A 111 -0.87 3.37 0.29
C VAL A 111 -1.31 2.26 -0.65
N PHE A 112 -1.51 2.59 -1.92
CA PHE A 112 -1.81 1.67 -3.01
C PHE A 112 -0.62 1.66 -3.97
N ASP A 113 -0.04 0.48 -4.22
CA ASP A 113 1.06 0.29 -5.19
C ASP A 113 0.56 -0.48 -6.41
N THR A 114 0.35 0.24 -7.51
CA THR A 114 -0.03 -0.34 -8.81
C THR A 114 1.12 -0.29 -9.82
N ARG A 115 2.36 -0.06 -9.38
CA ARG A 115 3.51 0.06 -10.28
C ARG A 115 3.83 -1.23 -11.03
N GLY A 116 3.33 -2.36 -10.53
CA GLY A 116 3.62 -3.70 -11.04
C GLY A 116 5.01 -4.20 -10.69
N ARG A 117 5.26 -5.48 -10.90
CA ARG A 117 6.59 -6.10 -10.79
C ARG A 117 6.79 -7.08 -11.97
N PRO A 118 7.97 -7.06 -12.63
CA PRO A 118 9.06 -6.10 -12.46
C PRO A 118 8.65 -4.66 -12.85
N LEU A 119 9.34 -3.66 -12.29
CA LEU A 119 9.07 -2.26 -12.63
C LEU A 119 9.48 -1.99 -14.07
N THR A 120 8.55 -1.53 -14.90
CA THR A 120 8.83 -1.14 -16.28
C THR A 120 9.11 0.36 -16.33
N LEU A 121 10.39 0.73 -16.42
CA LEU A 121 10.80 2.13 -16.50
C LEU A 121 10.91 2.59 -17.96
N PRO A 122 10.50 3.83 -18.29
CA PRO A 122 10.75 4.40 -19.61
C PRO A 122 12.24 4.40 -19.96
N LYS A 123 12.54 4.14 -21.24
CA LYS A 123 13.91 4.22 -21.78
C LYS A 123 14.39 5.67 -21.81
N GLU A 124 13.54 6.58 -22.27
CA GLU A 124 13.79 8.02 -22.29
C GLU A 124 13.95 8.59 -20.88
N GLN A 125 15.07 9.28 -20.63
CA GLN A 125 15.41 9.81 -19.31
C GLN A 125 14.36 10.80 -18.79
N VAL A 126 13.88 11.71 -19.66
CA VAL A 126 12.88 12.72 -19.30
C VAL A 126 11.60 12.07 -18.80
N HIS A 127 11.10 11.05 -19.51
CA HIS A 127 9.90 10.32 -19.11
C HIS A 127 10.10 9.51 -17.83
N ARG A 128 11.30 8.95 -17.63
CA ARG A 128 11.64 8.22 -16.40
C ARG A 128 11.66 9.15 -15.19
N LEU A 129 12.30 10.31 -15.29
CA LEU A 129 12.36 11.30 -14.21
C LEU A 129 10.97 11.82 -13.87
N ALA A 130 10.15 12.13 -14.87
CA ALA A 130 8.76 12.53 -14.65
C ALA A 130 7.94 11.45 -13.94
N MET A 131 8.17 10.17 -14.25
CA MET A 131 7.52 9.05 -13.56
C MET A 131 7.96 8.91 -12.11
N LEU A 132 9.26 9.02 -11.83
CA LEU A 132 9.80 8.97 -10.47
C LEU A 132 9.35 10.17 -9.61
N ASP A 133 9.31 11.37 -10.19
CA ASP A 133 8.78 12.57 -9.54
C ASP A 133 7.31 12.39 -9.13
N ARG A 134 6.49 11.85 -10.04
CA ARG A 134 5.08 11.51 -9.72
C ARG A 134 4.97 10.51 -8.56
N TRP A 135 5.87 9.54 -8.45
CA TRP A 135 5.87 8.58 -7.34
C TRP A 135 6.38 9.15 -6.02
N SER A 136 7.23 10.17 -6.07
CA SER A 136 7.78 10.82 -4.88
C SER A 136 6.75 11.70 -4.16
N LYS A 137 5.71 12.12 -4.88
CA LYS A 137 4.64 12.96 -4.38
C LYS A 137 3.44 12.09 -4.02
N PRO A 138 2.77 12.34 -2.88
CA PRO A 138 1.45 11.74 -2.67
C PRO A 138 0.57 12.15 -3.85
N SER A 139 -0.15 11.21 -4.48
CA SER A 139 -1.12 11.59 -5.51
C SER A 139 -2.12 12.52 -4.84
N ASN A 140 -2.18 13.76 -5.34
CA ASN A 140 -2.89 14.88 -4.75
C ASN A 140 -4.29 14.47 -4.25
N GLN A 141 -4.59 14.90 -3.02
CA GLN A 141 -5.93 14.91 -2.44
C GLN A 141 -6.89 15.75 -3.27
#